data_AF-A0A7S1ZUS6-F1
#
_entry.id   AF-A0A7S1ZUS6-F1
#
_cell.length_a   1.000
_cell.length_b   1.000
_cell.length_c   1.000
_cell.angle_alpha   90.00
_cell.angle_beta   90.00
_cell.angle_gamma   90.00
#
_symmetry.space_group_name_H-M   'P 1'
#
loop_
_entity.id
_entity.type
_entity.pdbx_description
1 polymer ?
#
loop_
_entity_poly.entity_id
_entity_poly.type
_entity_poly.pdbx_seq_one_letter_code
_entity_poly.pdbx_strand_id
1 'polypeptide(L)'
;HWMKELNLGMSKREFPSGVVVIQDDSFDDDVMAENLKKLAFDSEGKGGMMALDVSRSLKVSAMLATEQLLNAERMGYLCRDVTLEGMRFFPNRFETGIFSQ
;
A
#
# COMPACT_ATOMS: atom_id res chain seq x y z
N HIS A 1 7.28 -13.28 19.38
CA HIS A 1 7.79 -14.61 19.74
C HIS A 1 6.62 -15.57 19.96
N TRP A 2 5.87 -15.42 21.05
CA TRP A 2 4.78 -16.33 21.44
C TRP A 2 3.63 -16.50 20.44
N MET A 3 3.24 -15.46 19.68
CA MET A 3 2.09 -15.56 18.76
C MET A 3 2.27 -16.59 17.64
N LYS A 4 3.49 -16.71 17.09
CA LYS A 4 3.82 -17.75 16.10
C LYS A 4 3.92 -19.13 16.73
N GLU A 5 4.47 -19.23 17.93
CA GLU A 5 4.63 -20.50 18.64
C GLU A 5 3.28 -21.11 19.06
N LEU A 6 2.30 -20.25 19.35
CA LEU A 6 0.95 -20.65 19.75
C LEU A 6 -0.01 -20.85 18.56
N ASN A 7 0.48 -20.69 17.33
CA ASN A 7 -0.30 -20.86 16.10
C ASN A 7 -1.65 -20.12 16.11
N LEU A 8 -1.64 -18.84 16.54
CA LEU A 8 -2.85 -18.04 16.71
C LEU A 8 -3.43 -17.50 15.39
N GLY A 9 -2.79 -17.80 14.25
CA GLY A 9 -3.18 -17.29 12.92
C GLY A 9 -2.85 -15.81 12.71
N MET A 10 -2.05 -15.20 13.60
CA MET A 10 -1.63 -13.81 13.51
C MET A 10 -0.19 -13.66 13.98
N SER A 11 0.53 -12.72 13.40
CA SER A 11 1.91 -12.40 13.77
C SER A 11 2.19 -10.91 13.83
N LYS A 12 3.21 -10.57 14.62
CA LYS A 12 3.78 -9.22 14.64
C LYS A 12 4.57 -9.02 13.35
N ARG A 13 4.31 -7.91 12.66
CA ARG A 13 5.11 -7.41 11.54
C ARG A 13 5.67 -6.03 11.86
N GLU A 14 6.85 -5.74 11.34
CA GLU A 14 7.51 -4.44 11.44
C GLU A 14 7.79 -3.91 10.04
N PHE A 15 7.35 -2.69 9.75
CA PHE A 15 7.63 -2.00 8.50
C PHE A 15 8.97 -1.27 8.57
N PRO A 16 9.59 -0.91 7.42
CA PRO A 16 10.87 -0.19 7.41
C PRO A 16 10.89 1.15 8.16
N SER A 17 9.72 1.77 8.36
CA SER A 17 9.59 2.98 9.18
C SER A 17 9.70 2.74 10.69
N GLY A 18 9.69 1.47 11.13
CA GLY A 18 9.58 1.07 12.53
C GLY A 18 8.14 0.89 13.01
N VAL A 19 7.13 1.11 12.15
CA VAL A 19 5.73 0.83 12.50
C VAL A 19 5.54 -0.66 12.73
N VAL A 20 4.97 -1.00 13.88
CA VAL A 20 4.66 -2.38 14.26
C VAL A 20 3.16 -2.62 14.17
N VAL A 21 2.77 -3.71 13.52
CA VAL A 21 1.38 -4.15 13.38
C VAL A 21 1.19 -5.61 13.78
N ILE A 22 -0.05 -5.97 14.09
CA ILE A 22 -0.49 -7.36 14.13
C ILE A 22 -1.21 -7.63 12.81
N GLN A 23 -0.84 -8.72 12.16
CA GLN A 23 -1.32 -9.08 10.84
C GLN A 23 -1.71 -10.56 10.84
N ASP A 24 -2.75 -10.89 10.07
CA ASP A 24 -3.13 -12.28 9.82
C ASP A 24 -1.99 -13.03 9.09
N ASP A 25 -1.71 -14.26 9.48
CA ASP A 25 -0.61 -15.04 8.90
C ASP A 25 -0.85 -15.41 7.42
N SER A 26 -2.10 -15.32 6.94
CA SER A 26 -2.45 -15.48 5.53
C SER A 26 -2.34 -14.19 4.71
N PHE A 27 -1.95 -13.07 5.33
CA PHE A 27 -1.80 -11.81 4.61
C PHE A 27 -0.65 -11.89 3.59
N ASP A 28 -0.95 -11.45 2.38
CA ASP A 28 -0.02 -11.45 1.25
C ASP A 28 0.18 -10.01 0.73
N ASP A 29 1.45 -9.58 0.70
CA ASP A 29 1.84 -8.25 0.24
C ASP A 29 1.60 -8.03 -1.25
N ASP A 30 1.79 -9.05 -2.09
CA ASP A 30 1.54 -8.96 -3.54
C ASP A 30 0.06 -8.80 -3.81
N VAL A 31 -0.79 -9.57 -3.10
CA VAL A 31 -2.25 -9.42 -3.20
C VAL A 31 -2.69 -8.03 -2.75
N MET A 32 -2.10 -7.52 -1.66
CA MET A 32 -2.37 -6.17 -1.18
C MET A 32 -1.94 -5.11 -2.20
N ALA A 33 -0.73 -5.23 -2.75
CA ALA A 33 -0.19 -4.29 -3.74
C ALA A 33 -1.02 -4.28 -5.04
N GLU A 34 -1.47 -5.44 -5.51
CA GLU A 34 -2.35 -5.57 -6.67
C GLU A 34 -3.72 -4.91 -6.43
N ASN A 35 -4.27 -5.06 -5.22
CA ASN A 35 -5.53 -4.38 -4.84
C ASN A 35 -5.36 -2.85 -4.79
N LEU A 36 -4.23 -2.37 -4.26
CA LEU A 36 -3.92 -0.93 -4.24
C LEU A 36 -3.70 -0.38 -5.65
N LYS A 37 -3.06 -1.15 -6.54
CA LYS A 37 -2.91 -0.80 -7.95
C LYS A 37 -4.26 -0.62 -8.64
N LYS A 38 -5.21 -1.52 -8.41
CA LYS A 38 -6.59 -1.39 -8.92
C LYS A 38 -7.27 -0.12 -8.42
N LEU A 39 -7.15 0.16 -7.11
CA LEU A 39 -7.68 1.39 -6.52
C LEU A 39 -7.01 2.66 -7.10
N ALA A 40 -5.72 2.59 -7.42
CA ALA A 40 -4.98 3.66 -8.05
C ALA A 40 -5.46 3.91 -9.49
N PHE A 41 -5.74 2.85 -10.26
CA PHE A 41 -6.36 2.96 -11.58
C PHE A 41 -7.73 3.65 -11.52
N ASP A 42 -8.59 3.25 -10.58
CA ASP A 42 -9.93 3.83 -10.42
C ASP A 42 -9.91 5.31 -9.98
N SER A 43 -8.82 5.74 -9.34
CA SER A 43 -8.64 7.11 -8.84
C SER A 43 -7.81 8.01 -9.76
N GLU A 44 -7.25 7.49 -10.85
CA GLU A 44 -6.38 8.24 -11.77
C GLU A 44 -7.11 9.47 -12.34
N GLY A 45 -8.37 9.32 -12.78
CA GLY A 45 -9.21 10.42 -13.26
C GLY A 45 -9.59 11.47 -12.21
N LYS A 46 -9.34 11.20 -10.92
CA LYS A 46 -9.56 12.11 -9.79
C LYS A 46 -8.25 12.74 -9.29
N GLY A 47 -7.15 12.52 -10.02
CA GLY A 47 -5.82 13.00 -9.69
C GLY A 47 -5.06 12.09 -8.72
N GLY A 48 -5.33 10.78 -8.71
CA GLY A 48 -4.64 9.80 -7.88
C GLY A 48 -5.21 9.69 -6.47
N MET A 49 -4.61 8.81 -5.65
CA MET A 49 -5.10 8.48 -4.31
C MET A 49 -4.17 8.94 -3.20
N MET A 50 -4.73 9.47 -2.12
CA MET A 50 -4.01 9.81 -0.90
C MET A 50 -4.13 8.68 0.13
N ALA A 51 -3.21 8.66 1.12
CA ALA A 51 -3.29 7.70 2.22
C ALA A 51 -4.64 7.72 2.97
N LEU A 52 -5.29 8.88 3.04
CA LEU A 52 -6.62 9.02 3.65
C LEU A 52 -7.75 8.39 2.82
N ASP A 53 -7.64 8.37 1.50
CA ASP A 53 -8.60 7.67 0.63
C ASP A 53 -8.50 6.17 0.83
N VAL A 54 -7.27 5.68 0.85
CA VAL A 54 -6.95 4.27 1.07
C VAL A 54 -7.35 3.82 2.47
N SER A 55 -7.09 4.63 3.49
CA SER A 55 -7.48 4.32 4.87
C SER A 55 -9.00 4.17 5.01
N ARG A 56 -9.77 5.02 4.33
CA ARG A 56 -11.25 4.91 4.27
C ARG A 56 -11.70 3.67 3.52
N SER A 57 -11.09 3.39 2.37
CA SER A 57 -11.43 2.22 1.54
C SER A 57 -11.19 0.91 2.27
N LEU A 58 -10.03 0.77 2.91
CA LEU A 58 -9.61 -0.44 3.61
C LEU A 58 -10.09 -0.53 5.06
N LYS A 59 -10.67 0.55 5.60
CA LYS A 59 -11.06 0.69 7.01
C LYS A 59 -9.89 0.46 7.98
N VAL A 60 -8.74 1.04 7.67
CA VAL A 60 -7.52 0.99 8.49
C VAL A 60 -7.10 2.40 8.92
N SER A 61 -6.10 2.50 9.81
CA SER A 61 -5.51 3.79 10.16
C SER A 61 -4.77 4.40 8.97
N ALA A 62 -4.71 5.74 8.90
CA ALA A 62 -3.94 6.44 7.87
C ALA A 62 -2.45 6.06 7.88
N MET A 63 -1.91 5.75 9.07
CA MET A 63 -0.54 5.26 9.24
C MET A 63 -0.33 3.92 8.54
N LEU A 64 -1.21 2.92 8.78
CA LEU A 64 -1.10 1.63 8.11
C LEU A 64 -1.35 1.74 6.61
N ALA A 65 -2.31 2.56 6.18
CA ALA A 65 -2.52 2.82 4.76
C ALA A 65 -1.26 3.40 4.09
N THR A 66 -0.56 4.32 4.77
CA THR A 66 0.71 4.88 4.28
C THR A 66 1.78 3.79 4.13
N GLU A 67 1.94 2.92 5.12
CA GLU A 67 2.91 1.82 5.03
C GLU A 67 2.61 0.85 3.88
N GLN A 68 1.34 0.51 3.68
CA GLN A 68 0.93 -0.37 2.58
C GLN A 68 1.18 0.28 1.20
N LEU A 69 0.95 1.58 1.08
CA LEU A 69 1.23 2.34 -0.14
C LEU A 69 2.73 2.39 -0.45
N LEU A 70 3.54 2.69 0.56
CA LEU A 70 5.00 2.69 0.43
C LEU A 70 5.54 1.29 0.13
N ASN A 71 4.91 0.24 0.67
CA ASN A 71 5.29 -1.14 0.34
C ASN A 71 4.99 -1.47 -1.12
N ALA A 72 3.78 -1.15 -1.61
CA ALA A 72 3.41 -1.34 -3.00
C ALA A 72 4.26 -0.52 -3.98
N GLU A 73 4.67 0.69 -3.60
CA GLU A 73 5.65 1.50 -4.35
C GLU A 73 7.01 0.78 -4.45
N ARG A 74 7.55 0.30 -3.32
CA ARG A 74 8.83 -0.44 -3.29
C ARG A 74 8.79 -1.71 -4.14
N MET A 75 7.63 -2.35 -4.23
CA MET A 75 7.40 -3.53 -5.06
C MET A 75 7.16 -3.20 -6.54
N GLY A 76 7.12 -1.92 -6.91
CA GLY A 76 6.96 -1.48 -8.30
C GLY A 76 5.51 -1.34 -8.78
N TYR A 77 4.50 -1.64 -7.97
CA TYR A 77 3.09 -1.57 -8.37
C TYR A 77 2.57 -0.14 -8.51
N LEU A 78 3.10 0.76 -7.68
CA LEU A 78 2.71 2.16 -7.61
C LEU A 78 3.90 3.08 -7.83
N CYS A 79 3.63 4.29 -8.27
CA CYS A 79 4.53 5.42 -8.17
C CYS A 79 3.85 6.54 -7.38
N ARG A 80 4.65 7.46 -6.82
CA ARG A 80 4.13 8.59 -6.06
C ARG A 80 4.55 9.92 -6.66
N ASP A 81 3.68 10.90 -6.50
CA ASP A 81 3.95 12.31 -6.73
C ASP A 81 3.88 13.05 -5.39
N VAL A 82 4.89 13.88 -5.11
CA VAL A 82 5.02 14.62 -3.86
C VAL A 82 5.01 16.11 -4.18
N THR A 83 3.95 16.78 -3.74
CA THR A 83 3.74 18.21 -3.95
C THR A 83 3.51 18.93 -2.62
N LEU A 84 3.36 20.25 -2.66
CA LEU A 84 2.96 21.04 -1.48
C LEU A 84 1.57 20.67 -0.95
N GLU A 85 0.67 20.18 -1.82
CA GLU A 85 -0.67 19.74 -1.43
C GLU A 85 -0.65 18.36 -0.73
N GLY A 86 0.45 17.63 -0.85
CA GLY A 86 0.66 16.33 -0.22
C GLY A 86 1.20 15.28 -1.17
N MET A 87 1.11 14.03 -0.71
CA MET A 87 1.58 12.84 -1.41
C MET A 87 0.40 12.10 -2.04
N ARG A 88 0.49 11.84 -3.35
CA ARG A 88 -0.50 11.05 -4.09
C ARG A 88 0.17 9.86 -4.74
N PHE A 89 -0.56 8.77 -4.86
CA PHE A 89 -0.12 7.52 -5.47
C PHE A 89 -0.90 7.24 -6.75
N PHE A 90 -0.21 6.65 -7.72
CA PHE A 90 -0.69 6.33 -9.06
C PHE A 90 -0.23 4.92 -9.44
N PRO A 91 -0.92 4.24 -10.38
CA PRO A 91 -0.42 2.98 -10.91
C PRO A 91 0.92 3.20 -11.61
N ASN A 92 1.90 2.34 -11.36
CA ASN A 92 3.20 2.46 -12.01
C ASN A 92 3.10 2.04 -13.49
N ARG A 93 3.22 3.01 -14.39
CA ARG A 93 3.27 2.79 -15.85
C ARG A 93 4.68 2.80 -16.42
N PHE A 94 5.69 3.14 -15.62
CA PHE A 94 7.08 3.18 -16.06
C PHE A 94 7.67 1.78 -16.24
N GLU A 95 7.15 0.82 -15.49
CA GLU A 95 7.58 -0.57 -15.55
C GLU A 95 7.21 -1.27 -16.86
N THR A 96 6.09 -0.89 -17.49
CA THR A 96 5.61 -1.51 -18.73
C THR A 96 6.25 -0.91 -19.99
N GLY A 97 7.06 0.16 -19.88
CA GLY A 97 7.72 0.80 -21.03
C GLY A 97 6.78 1.38 -22.08
N ILE A 98 5.48 1.46 -21.80
CA ILE A 98 4.48 2.02 -22.72
C ILE A 98 4.43 3.53 -22.50
N PHE A 99 5.41 4.22 -23.07
CA PHE A 99 5.34 5.66 -23.22
C PHE A 99 4.29 5.96 -24.29
N SER A 100 3.17 6.56 -23.90
CA SER A 100 2.23 7.13 -24.88
C SER A 100 2.99 8.17 -25.71
N GLN A 101 3.21 7.85 -26.99
CA GLN A 101 3.64 8.80 -28.01
C GLN A 101 2.50 9.76 -28.34
#